data_AF-A0A7V3JM26-F1
#
_entry.id   AF-A0A7V3JM26-F1
#
_cell.length_a   1.000
_cell.length_b   1.000
_cell.length_c   1.000
_cell.angle_alpha   90.00
_cell.angle_beta   90.00
_cell.angle_gamma   90.00
#
_symmetry.space_group_name_H-M   'P 1'
#
loop_
_entity.id
_entity.type
_entity.pdbx_description
1 polymer ?
#
loop_
_entity_poly.entity_id
_entity_poly.type
_entity_poly.pdbx_seq_one_letter_code
_entity_poly.pdbx_strand_id
1 'polypeptide(L)'
;MRKGALWILVAFWPLGGLAGEPKIVGPEAVLPGDMAVFKVQDAPANGLWRLWPKTAEEKSLPVLLPGGGTAVVFASRTEQTFLVLYGYAEGDRVTLLLHECRNGAGPGPGPVPPVPPTPPGPVPPEPPKPSPVGKSIWWLEETAERTPGQAEAITDRVSRQAMAAAGWNFRVFDKDVRDEHGQTPSELKPVLAEALKQGLPLLYIYDGGTKAYFRKVPESANEFRSILAEFGILPKAAPRRLVPLVPRLVPVVPNCPSGRCPLPW
;
A
#
# COMPACT_ATOMS: atom_id res chain seq x y z
N MET A 1 46.11 -33.29 75.28
CA MET A 1 45.53 -32.28 74.36
C MET A 1 45.80 -32.73 72.92
N ARG A 2 44.80 -33.31 72.25
CA ARG A 2 44.92 -33.80 70.86
C ARG A 2 44.51 -32.67 69.91
N LYS A 3 45.43 -32.23 69.05
CA LYS A 3 45.15 -31.26 67.98
C LYS A 3 44.45 -32.02 66.84
N GLY A 4 43.14 -31.82 66.69
CA GLY A 4 42.38 -32.31 65.54
C GLY A 4 42.64 -31.40 64.34
N ALA A 5 43.25 -31.96 63.29
CA ALA A 5 43.36 -31.29 62.01
C ALA A 5 42.01 -31.37 61.29
N LEU A 6 41.34 -30.22 61.17
CA LEU A 6 40.13 -30.06 60.38
C LEU A 6 40.53 -29.95 58.90
N TRP A 7 40.32 -31.01 58.13
CA TRP A 7 40.49 -30.99 56.68
C TRP A 7 39.22 -30.42 56.05
N ILE A 8 39.29 -29.19 55.53
CA ILE A 8 38.23 -28.60 54.71
C ILE A 8 38.39 -29.17 53.30
N LEU A 9 37.48 -30.07 52.92
CA LEU A 9 37.30 -30.49 51.54
C LEU A 9 36.66 -29.32 50.77
N VAL A 10 37.49 -28.55 50.06
CA VAL A 10 36.99 -27.60 49.05
C VAL A 10 36.57 -28.41 47.84
N ALA A 11 35.27 -28.70 47.75
CA ALA A 11 34.68 -29.26 46.53
C ALA A 11 34.78 -28.19 45.43
N PHE A 12 35.77 -28.34 44.55
CA PHE A 12 35.83 -27.62 43.28
C PHE A 12 34.72 -28.18 42.38
N TRP A 13 33.55 -27.56 42.43
CA TRP A 13 32.57 -27.73 41.36
C TRP A 13 33.08 -27.00 40.11
N PRO A 14 33.11 -27.65 38.93
CA PRO A 14 33.35 -26.93 37.69
C PRO A 14 32.10 -26.09 37.39
N LEU A 15 32.00 -24.90 37.98
CA LEU A 15 31.06 -23.86 37.58
C LEU A 15 31.60 -23.22 36.29
N GLY A 16 31.48 -23.97 35.21
CA GLY A 16 31.96 -23.59 33.89
C GLY A 16 31.26 -24.40 32.82
N GLY A 17 29.92 -24.50 32.92
CA GLY A 17 29.15 -24.73 31.71
C GLY A 17 29.49 -23.58 30.77
N LEU A 18 30.15 -23.89 29.66
CA LEU A 18 30.44 -22.91 28.61
C LEU A 18 29.11 -22.30 28.22
N ALA A 19 28.84 -21.07 28.71
CA ALA A 19 27.68 -20.33 28.28
C ALA A 19 27.78 -20.21 26.76
N GLY A 20 26.76 -20.69 26.05
CA GLY A 20 26.72 -20.61 24.62
C GLY A 20 26.77 -19.15 24.17
N GLU A 21 27.13 -18.92 22.91
CA GLU A 21 27.02 -17.58 22.34
C GLU A 21 25.54 -17.17 22.29
N PRO A 22 25.18 -15.98 22.83
CA PRO A 22 23.81 -15.51 22.85
C PRO A 22 23.20 -15.49 21.44
N LYS A 23 22.01 -16.08 21.27
CA LYS A 23 21.33 -16.12 19.97
C LYS A 23 19.83 -16.16 20.08
N ILE A 24 19.15 -15.72 19.02
CA ILE A 24 17.71 -15.93 18.85
C ILE A 24 17.51 -17.28 18.13
N VAL A 25 16.55 -18.06 18.60
CA VAL A 25 16.14 -19.34 18.01
C VAL A 25 14.66 -19.28 17.68
N GLY A 26 14.32 -19.59 16.43
CA GLY A 26 12.95 -19.62 15.93
C GLY A 26 12.93 -20.09 14.47
N PRO A 27 11.75 -20.11 13.83
CA PRO A 27 11.64 -20.52 12.44
C PRO A 27 12.34 -19.53 11.49
N GLU A 28 12.95 -20.03 10.43
CA GLU A 28 13.48 -19.21 9.33
C GLU A 28 12.39 -18.84 8.32
N ALA A 29 11.30 -19.61 8.27
CA ALA A 29 10.15 -19.37 7.40
C ALA A 29 8.84 -19.80 8.07
N VAL A 30 7.76 -19.07 7.79
CA VAL A 30 6.39 -19.36 8.21
C VAL A 30 5.40 -19.00 7.10
N LEU A 31 4.19 -19.58 7.10
CA LEU A 31 3.15 -19.17 6.15
C LEU A 31 2.36 -17.96 6.67
N PRO A 32 1.72 -17.18 5.79
CA PRO A 32 0.92 -16.04 6.22
C PRO A 32 -0.24 -16.49 7.12
N GLY A 33 -0.31 -15.92 8.32
CA GLY A 33 -1.26 -16.27 9.36
C GLY A 33 -0.75 -17.30 10.38
N ASP A 34 0.38 -17.96 10.12
CA ASP A 34 1.01 -18.85 11.09
C ASP A 34 1.55 -18.06 12.29
N MET A 35 1.63 -18.77 13.42
CA MET A 35 2.24 -18.26 14.64
C MET A 35 3.72 -18.64 14.67
N ALA A 36 4.59 -17.64 14.62
CA ALA A 36 6.02 -17.78 14.82
C ALA A 36 6.38 -17.53 16.30
N VAL A 37 7.19 -18.41 16.88
CA VAL A 37 7.72 -18.26 18.24
C VAL A 37 9.23 -18.16 18.16
N PHE A 38 9.78 -17.07 18.69
CA PHE A 38 11.22 -16.85 18.81
C PHE A 38 11.60 -16.84 20.28
N LYS A 39 12.74 -17.43 20.61
CA LYS A 39 13.28 -17.48 21.96
C LYS A 39 14.72 -17.01 21.95
N VAL A 40 15.15 -16.32 22.99
CA VAL A 40 16.56 -16.04 23.18
C VAL A 40 17.20 -17.16 24.00
N GLN A 41 18.38 -17.62 23.57
CA GLN A 41 19.21 -18.59 24.27
C GLN A 41 20.49 -17.91 24.72
N ASP A 42 20.98 -18.29 25.90
CA ASP A 42 22.24 -17.82 26.49
C ASP A 42 22.35 -16.28 26.58
N ALA A 43 21.21 -15.58 26.70
CA ALA A 43 21.14 -14.14 26.91
C ALA A 43 20.33 -13.80 28.18
N PRO A 44 20.56 -12.62 28.80
CA PRO A 44 19.74 -12.11 29.88
C PRO A 44 18.25 -12.00 29.49
N ALA A 45 17.36 -12.26 30.44
CA ALA A 45 15.90 -12.19 30.21
C ALA A 45 15.31 -10.76 30.24
N ASN A 46 16.13 -9.75 30.49
CA ASN A 46 15.74 -8.34 30.62
C ASN A 46 15.88 -7.54 29.31
N GLY A 47 16.17 -8.19 28.20
CA GLY A 47 16.24 -7.53 26.90
C GLY A 47 14.89 -7.12 26.34
N LEU A 48 14.94 -6.42 25.21
CA LEU A 48 13.81 -5.84 24.51
C LEU A 48 13.67 -6.46 23.11
N TRP A 49 12.47 -6.93 22.81
CA TRP A 49 12.12 -7.43 21.49
C TRP A 49 11.68 -6.30 20.54
N ARG A 50 12.12 -6.38 19.29
CA ARG A 50 11.63 -5.57 18.17
C ARG A 50 11.43 -6.44 16.94
N LEU A 51 10.38 -6.17 16.17
CA LEU A 51 10.23 -6.71 14.83
C LEU A 51 10.29 -5.59 13.80
N TRP A 52 11.08 -5.81 12.76
CA TRP A 52 11.32 -4.85 11.69
C TRP A 52 11.08 -5.50 10.33
N PRO A 53 10.14 -5.00 9.49
CA PRO A 53 9.97 -5.56 8.16
C PRO A 53 11.10 -5.09 7.24
N LYS A 54 11.76 -6.02 6.55
CA LYS A 54 13.00 -5.77 5.79
C LYS A 54 12.80 -4.83 4.60
N THR A 55 11.60 -4.82 4.03
CA THR A 55 11.21 -4.00 2.87
C THR A 55 10.48 -2.72 3.27
N ALA A 56 10.28 -2.47 4.55
CA ALA A 56 9.47 -1.36 4.97
C ALA A 56 10.22 -0.05 4.71
N GLU A 57 9.53 0.91 4.07
CA GLU A 57 10.08 2.23 3.81
C GLU A 57 10.63 2.84 5.09
N GLU A 58 11.63 3.72 4.98
CA GLU A 58 12.39 4.35 6.08
C GLU A 58 11.50 5.03 7.15
N LYS A 59 10.20 5.23 6.87
CA LYS A 59 9.19 5.83 7.74
C LYS A 59 8.31 4.83 8.50
N SER A 60 8.45 3.54 8.26
CA SER A 60 7.70 2.51 8.98
C SER A 60 8.26 2.36 10.39
N LEU A 61 7.41 2.58 11.40
CA LEU A 61 7.82 2.38 12.79
C LEU A 61 7.88 0.89 13.10
N PRO A 62 8.93 0.41 13.80
CA PRO A 62 9.01 -0.97 14.24
C PRO A 62 7.82 -1.30 15.14
N VAL A 63 7.36 -2.55 15.06
CA VAL A 63 6.35 -3.05 15.99
C VAL A 63 7.02 -3.16 17.36
N LEU A 64 6.62 -2.27 18.29
CA LEU A 64 7.08 -2.31 19.67
C LEU A 64 6.30 -3.39 20.41
N LEU A 65 7.01 -4.38 20.92
CA LEU A 65 6.44 -5.40 21.77
C LEU A 65 6.61 -5.05 23.24
N PRO A 66 5.76 -5.58 24.14
CA PRO A 66 5.96 -5.44 25.57
C PRO A 66 7.38 -5.88 25.95
N GLY A 67 8.05 -5.08 26.77
CA GLY A 67 9.44 -5.33 27.16
C GLY A 67 9.59 -6.50 28.14
N GLY A 68 10.75 -7.15 28.10
CA GLY A 68 11.10 -8.28 28.95
C GLY A 68 10.71 -9.65 28.37
N GLY A 69 11.24 -10.70 29.01
CA GLY A 69 10.96 -12.09 28.66
C GLY A 69 11.97 -12.68 27.67
N THR A 70 12.04 -14.01 27.67
CA THR A 70 12.96 -14.79 26.83
C THR A 70 12.33 -15.27 25.53
N ALA A 71 11.07 -14.92 25.27
CA ALA A 71 10.35 -15.34 24.08
C ALA A 71 9.39 -14.28 23.56
N VAL A 72 9.22 -14.25 22.25
CA VAL A 72 8.22 -13.46 21.53
C VAL A 72 7.39 -14.38 20.64
N VAL A 73 6.09 -14.09 20.59
CA VAL A 73 5.15 -14.72 19.67
C VAL A 73 4.68 -13.66 18.68
N PHE A 74 4.74 -13.97 17.39
CA PHE A 74 4.36 -13.07 16.31
C PHE A 74 3.55 -13.84 15.27
N ALA A 75 2.53 -13.19 14.71
CA ALA A 75 1.78 -13.70 13.57
C ALA A 75 1.47 -12.54 12.63
N SER A 76 1.59 -12.77 11.32
CA SER A 76 1.26 -11.78 10.30
C SER A 76 0.63 -12.44 9.11
N ARG A 77 -0.40 -11.80 8.55
CA ARG A 77 -1.08 -12.23 7.32
C ARG A 77 -0.45 -11.67 6.05
N THR A 78 0.56 -10.80 6.19
CA THR A 78 1.22 -10.15 5.06
C THR A 78 2.50 -10.89 4.72
N GLU A 79 2.62 -11.35 3.48
CA GLU A 79 3.86 -11.92 2.94
C GLU A 79 4.96 -10.86 2.92
N GLN A 80 6.02 -11.10 3.69
CA GLN A 80 7.18 -10.23 3.82
C GLN A 80 8.29 -10.91 4.64
N THR A 81 9.52 -10.45 4.46
CA THR A 81 10.62 -10.81 5.36
C THR A 81 10.66 -9.85 6.55
N PHE A 82 10.76 -10.38 7.76
CA PHE A 82 10.94 -9.58 8.97
C PHE A 82 12.22 -9.97 9.71
N LEU A 83 12.86 -8.97 10.30
CA LEU A 83 13.98 -9.11 11.22
C LEU A 83 13.44 -9.12 12.64
N VAL A 84 13.75 -10.18 13.38
CA VAL A 84 13.50 -10.29 14.81
C VAL A 84 14.76 -9.86 15.53
N LEU A 85 14.63 -8.81 16.34
CA LEU A 85 15.74 -8.21 17.06
C LEU A 85 15.55 -8.39 18.56
N TYR A 86 16.64 -8.70 19.25
CA TYR A 86 16.69 -8.74 20.70
C TYR A 86 17.86 -7.91 21.20
N GLY A 87 17.58 -6.79 21.86
CA GLY A 87 18.59 -5.90 22.40
C GLY A 87 18.66 -6.04 23.93
N TYR A 88 19.85 -6.20 24.49
CA TYR A 88 20.05 -6.22 25.95
C TYR A 88 21.33 -5.48 26.33
N ALA A 89 21.43 -5.08 27.60
CA ALA A 89 22.59 -4.39 28.14
C ALA A 89 23.17 -5.15 29.34
N GLU A 90 24.48 -5.28 29.37
CA GLU A 90 25.26 -5.83 30.48
C GLU A 90 26.39 -4.85 30.82
N GLY A 91 26.26 -4.16 31.95
CA GLY A 91 27.18 -3.09 32.31
C GLY A 91 27.12 -1.92 31.33
N ASP A 92 28.25 -1.64 30.68
CA ASP A 92 28.41 -0.59 29.66
C ASP A 92 28.25 -1.12 28.22
N ARG A 93 28.04 -2.42 28.04
CA ARG A 93 27.90 -3.06 26.72
C ARG A 93 26.43 -3.24 26.36
N VAL A 94 26.12 -2.89 25.13
CA VAL A 94 24.82 -3.18 24.50
C VAL A 94 25.04 -4.22 23.42
N THR A 95 24.30 -5.32 23.50
CA THR A 95 24.32 -6.40 22.51
C THR A 95 23.00 -6.40 21.75
N LEU A 96 23.09 -6.56 20.43
CA LEU A 96 21.94 -6.71 19.55
C LEU A 96 22.04 -8.05 18.82
N LEU A 97 21.03 -8.89 19.03
CA LEU A 97 20.86 -10.15 18.31
C LEU A 97 19.85 -9.95 17.18
N LEU A 98 20.08 -10.62 16.05
CA LEU A 98 19.26 -10.54 14.85
C LEU A 98 18.93 -11.94 14.33
N HIS A 99 17.67 -12.15 13.97
CA HIS A 99 17.19 -13.37 13.30
C HIS A 99 16.26 -12.99 12.14
N GLU A 100 16.53 -13.49 10.94
CA GLU A 100 15.67 -13.25 9.78
C GLU A 100 14.62 -14.35 9.66
N CYS A 101 13.36 -13.96 9.45
CA CYS A 101 12.27 -14.89 9.20
C CYS A 101 11.45 -14.44 7.98
N ARG A 102 11.18 -15.39 7.08
CA ARG A 102 10.38 -15.17 5.86
C ARG A 102 8.93 -15.55 6.10
N ASN A 103 8.01 -14.59 6.06
CA ASN A 103 6.58 -14.86 6.06
C ASN A 103 6.10 -15.02 4.61
N GLY A 104 5.63 -16.20 4.21
CA GLY A 104 5.17 -16.45 2.83
C GLY A 104 6.06 -17.34 1.97
N ALA A 105 7.18 -17.86 2.50
CA ALA A 105 7.98 -18.84 1.78
C ALA A 105 7.31 -20.22 1.81
N GLY A 106 6.36 -20.46 0.92
CA GLY A 106 5.88 -21.81 0.64
C GLY A 106 6.98 -22.67 0.00
N PRO A 107 6.89 -24.01 0.06
CA PRO A 107 7.75 -24.86 -0.76
C PRO A 107 7.53 -24.47 -2.22
N GLY A 108 8.60 -24.10 -2.92
CA GLY A 108 8.52 -23.72 -4.33
C GLY A 108 7.79 -24.81 -5.14
N PRO A 109 7.10 -24.44 -6.23
CA PRO A 109 6.41 -25.42 -7.07
C PRO A 109 7.42 -26.50 -7.49
N GLY A 110 7.09 -27.76 -7.19
CA GLY A 110 7.89 -28.90 -7.60
C GLY A 110 8.09 -28.94 -9.12
N PRO A 111 9.09 -29.68 -9.62
CA PRO A 111 9.36 -29.77 -11.04
C PRO A 111 8.11 -30.21 -11.81
N VAL A 112 7.67 -29.37 -12.75
CA VAL A 112 6.55 -29.66 -13.65
C VAL A 112 6.96 -30.82 -14.56
N PRO A 113 6.16 -31.91 -14.65
CA PRO A 113 6.45 -33.01 -15.58
C PRO A 113 6.56 -32.51 -17.03
N PRO A 114 7.42 -33.10 -17.87
CA PRO A 114 7.53 -32.71 -19.27
C PRO A 114 6.20 -32.97 -19.98
N VAL A 115 5.62 -31.92 -20.56
CA VAL A 115 4.39 -32.00 -21.35
C VAL A 115 4.72 -32.72 -22.67
N PRO A 116 4.00 -33.79 -23.05
CA PRO A 116 4.21 -34.45 -24.33
C PRO A 116 3.91 -33.51 -25.51
N PRO A 117 4.58 -33.66 -26.66
CA PRO A 117 4.41 -32.75 -27.79
C PRO A 117 3.00 -32.85 -28.37
N THR A 118 2.26 -31.74 -28.31
CA THR A 118 0.95 -31.60 -28.94
C THR A 118 1.12 -31.49 -30.46
N PRO A 119 0.35 -32.22 -31.29
CA PRO A 119 0.30 -32.01 -32.73
C PRO A 119 -0.12 -30.56 -33.08
N PRO A 120 0.24 -30.03 -34.26
CA PRO A 120 -0.21 -28.70 -34.66
C PRO A 120 -1.72 -28.72 -34.92
N GLY A 121 -2.47 -28.30 -33.91
CA GLY A 121 -3.89 -27.99 -34.04
C GLY A 121 -4.10 -26.64 -34.74
N PRO A 122 -5.29 -26.39 -35.30
CA PRO A 122 -5.65 -25.11 -35.86
C PRO A 122 -5.46 -23.99 -34.82
N VAL A 123 -4.96 -22.84 -35.27
CA VAL A 123 -4.74 -21.63 -34.45
C VAL A 123 -6.04 -21.33 -33.69
N PRO A 124 -6.02 -21.36 -32.34
CA PRO A 124 -7.20 -21.00 -31.55
C PRO A 124 -7.66 -19.59 -31.93
N PRO A 125 -8.98 -19.34 -32.06
CA PRO A 125 -9.47 -17.99 -32.23
C PRO A 125 -8.94 -17.13 -31.07
N GLU A 126 -8.54 -15.89 -31.36
CA GLU A 126 -8.02 -14.97 -30.36
C GLU A 126 -8.98 -14.92 -29.15
N PRO A 127 -8.47 -15.07 -27.92
CA PRO A 127 -9.32 -14.99 -26.74
C PRO A 127 -10.04 -13.63 -26.73
N PRO A 128 -11.35 -13.59 -26.39
CA PRO A 128 -12.09 -12.34 -26.35
C PRO A 128 -11.37 -11.37 -25.41
N LYS A 129 -11.16 -10.13 -25.87
CA LYS A 129 -10.52 -9.09 -25.07
C LYS A 129 -11.30 -8.94 -23.76
N PRO A 130 -10.67 -9.15 -22.60
CA PRO A 130 -11.33 -8.93 -21.32
C PRO A 130 -11.80 -7.47 -21.26
N SER A 131 -13.11 -7.29 -21.13
CA SER A 131 -13.74 -5.99 -20.94
C SER A 131 -14.06 -5.83 -19.45
N PRO A 132 -13.98 -4.61 -18.90
CA PRO A 132 -14.41 -4.36 -17.53
C PRO A 132 -15.84 -4.85 -17.34
N VAL A 133 -16.15 -5.44 -16.19
CA VAL A 133 -17.55 -5.83 -15.89
C VAL A 133 -18.34 -4.56 -15.53
N GLY A 134 -19.30 -4.18 -16.37
CA GLY A 134 -20.13 -2.99 -16.17
C GLY A 134 -19.42 -1.66 -16.48
N LYS A 135 -20.05 -0.54 -16.14
CA LYS A 135 -19.55 0.80 -16.51
C LYS A 135 -18.30 1.14 -15.70
N SER A 136 -17.22 1.51 -16.38
CA SER A 136 -15.91 1.70 -15.77
C SER A 136 -15.13 2.84 -16.43
N ILE A 137 -14.43 3.61 -15.62
CA ILE A 137 -13.43 4.60 -16.04
C ILE A 137 -12.12 4.23 -15.37
N TRP A 138 -11.09 4.02 -16.19
CA TRP A 138 -9.74 3.72 -15.75
C TRP A 138 -8.82 4.87 -16.13
N TRP A 139 -8.14 5.43 -15.14
CA TRP A 139 -7.14 6.46 -15.33
C TRP A 139 -5.77 5.79 -15.37
N LEU A 140 -5.12 5.79 -16.52
CA LEU A 140 -3.83 5.14 -16.76
C LEU A 140 -2.75 6.22 -16.77
N GLU A 141 -1.82 6.16 -15.83
CA GLU A 141 -0.78 7.20 -15.70
C GLU A 141 0.57 6.62 -15.28
N GLU A 142 1.57 7.49 -15.28
CA GLU A 142 2.84 7.30 -14.58
C GLU A 142 2.78 8.20 -13.33
N THR A 143 2.83 7.64 -12.13
CA THR A 143 2.63 8.42 -10.89
C THR A 143 3.64 9.56 -10.76
N ALA A 144 4.87 9.39 -11.24
CA ALA A 144 5.92 10.41 -11.18
C ALA A 144 5.62 11.67 -12.02
N GLU A 145 4.74 11.58 -13.03
CA GLU A 145 4.44 12.67 -13.95
C GLU A 145 3.10 13.37 -13.63
N ARG A 146 2.44 13.00 -12.54
CA ARG A 146 1.13 13.54 -12.17
C ARG A 146 1.20 15.04 -11.87
N THR A 147 0.35 15.83 -12.54
CA THR A 147 0.24 17.28 -12.27
C THR A 147 -0.70 17.57 -11.09
N PRO A 148 -0.59 18.75 -10.44
CA PRO A 148 -1.52 19.15 -9.38
C PRO A 148 -2.99 19.17 -9.82
N GLY A 149 -3.27 19.60 -11.05
CA GLY A 149 -4.64 19.65 -11.58
C GLY A 149 -5.22 18.26 -11.87
N GLN A 150 -4.38 17.30 -12.26
CA GLN A 150 -4.75 15.89 -12.37
C GLN A 150 -5.05 15.27 -11.00
N ALA A 151 -4.23 15.56 -9.98
CA ALA A 151 -4.48 15.12 -8.61
C ALA A 151 -5.81 15.67 -8.06
N GLU A 152 -6.11 16.94 -8.36
CA GLU A 152 -7.39 17.56 -8.04
C GLU A 152 -8.56 16.84 -8.75
N ALA A 153 -8.43 16.51 -10.04
CA ALA A 153 -9.45 15.80 -10.80
C ALA A 153 -9.73 14.39 -10.24
N ILE A 154 -8.68 13.63 -9.90
CA ILE A 154 -8.78 12.29 -9.30
C ILE A 154 -9.52 12.33 -7.95
N THR A 155 -9.26 13.37 -7.16
CA THR A 155 -9.80 13.53 -5.80
C THR A 155 -11.08 14.36 -5.73
N ASP A 156 -11.60 14.83 -6.87
CA ASP A 156 -12.79 15.68 -6.92
C ASP A 156 -14.03 14.96 -6.36
N ARG A 157 -14.49 15.44 -5.20
CA ARG A 157 -15.62 14.85 -4.47
C ARG A 157 -16.89 14.80 -5.31
N VAL A 158 -17.15 15.85 -6.10
CA VAL A 158 -18.36 15.95 -6.93
C VAL A 158 -18.35 14.84 -8.00
N SER A 159 -17.23 14.70 -8.72
CA SER A 159 -17.04 13.65 -9.72
C SER A 159 -17.17 12.24 -9.12
N ARG A 160 -16.54 11.99 -7.95
CA ARG A 160 -16.58 10.69 -7.28
C ARG A 160 -17.99 10.30 -6.85
N GLN A 161 -18.75 11.25 -6.28
CA GLN A 161 -20.14 11.03 -5.87
C GLN A 161 -21.04 10.77 -7.09
N ALA A 162 -20.87 11.53 -8.17
CA ALA A 162 -21.65 11.34 -9.38
C ALA A 162 -21.40 9.98 -10.05
N MET A 163 -20.12 9.56 -10.16
CA MET A 163 -19.77 8.23 -10.69
C MET A 163 -20.38 7.11 -9.83
N ALA A 164 -20.27 7.21 -8.50
CA ALA A 164 -20.86 6.23 -7.59
C ALA A 164 -22.39 6.17 -7.72
N ALA A 165 -23.07 7.33 -7.75
CA ALA A 165 -24.53 7.40 -7.92
C ALA A 165 -25.00 6.85 -9.28
N ALA A 166 -24.19 7.01 -10.32
CA ALA A 166 -24.46 6.49 -11.66
C ALA A 166 -24.05 5.00 -11.84
N GLY A 167 -23.49 4.35 -10.81
CA GLY A 167 -23.04 2.96 -10.87
C GLY A 167 -21.78 2.75 -11.71
N TRP A 168 -20.92 3.77 -11.84
CA TRP A 168 -19.64 3.68 -12.54
C TRP A 168 -18.49 3.35 -11.59
N ASN A 169 -17.63 2.44 -12.01
CA ASN A 169 -16.38 2.13 -11.30
C ASN A 169 -15.28 3.08 -11.76
N PHE A 170 -14.61 3.76 -10.83
CA PHE A 170 -13.43 4.57 -11.12
C PHE A 170 -12.19 3.98 -10.47
N ARG A 171 -11.15 3.72 -11.27
CA ARG A 171 -9.85 3.21 -10.80
C ARG A 171 -8.72 4.00 -11.44
N VAL A 172 -7.64 4.15 -10.70
CA VAL A 172 -6.37 4.71 -11.18
C VAL A 172 -5.36 3.58 -11.22
N PHE A 173 -4.66 3.44 -12.34
CA PHE A 173 -3.64 2.43 -12.54
C PHE A 173 -2.34 3.09 -12.98
N ASP A 174 -1.25 2.68 -12.35
CA ASP A 174 0.08 2.96 -12.85
C ASP A 174 0.42 2.00 -14.01
N LYS A 175 1.33 2.40 -14.89
CA LYS A 175 1.79 1.58 -16.03
C LYS A 175 2.45 0.27 -15.56
N ASP A 176 3.00 0.26 -14.35
CA ASP A 176 3.73 -0.86 -13.77
C ASP A 176 2.90 -1.69 -12.78
N VAL A 177 1.58 -1.48 -12.72
CA VAL A 177 0.70 -2.18 -11.79
C VAL A 177 0.88 -3.71 -11.88
N ARG A 178 1.10 -4.30 -10.71
CA ARG A 178 1.20 -5.75 -10.47
C ARG A 178 0.12 -6.20 -9.49
N ASP A 179 -0.35 -7.42 -9.66
CA ASP A 179 -1.20 -8.15 -8.71
C ASP A 179 -0.35 -8.78 -7.60
N GLU A 180 -1.02 -9.52 -6.70
CA GLU A 180 -0.42 -10.28 -5.60
C GLU A 180 0.61 -11.35 -6.05
N HIS A 181 0.62 -11.71 -7.33
CA HIS A 181 1.58 -12.65 -7.91
C HIS A 181 2.69 -11.94 -8.70
N GLY A 182 2.78 -10.60 -8.60
CA GLY A 182 3.77 -9.82 -9.33
C GLY A 182 3.49 -9.72 -10.83
N GLN A 183 2.28 -10.06 -11.29
CA GLN A 183 1.89 -10.01 -12.70
C GLN A 183 0.95 -8.84 -12.97
N THR A 184 0.98 -8.26 -14.17
CA THR A 184 -0.04 -7.28 -14.54
C THR A 184 -1.39 -7.98 -14.69
N PRO A 185 -2.48 -7.47 -14.09
CA PRO A 185 -3.80 -8.07 -14.21
C PRO A 185 -4.17 -8.37 -15.67
N SER A 186 -4.66 -9.58 -15.94
CA SER A 186 -4.91 -10.07 -17.31
C SER A 186 -5.91 -9.19 -18.07
N GLU A 187 -6.91 -8.65 -17.37
CA GLU A 187 -7.88 -7.68 -17.87
C GLU A 187 -7.27 -6.36 -18.34
N LEU A 188 -6.17 -5.95 -17.71
CA LEU A 188 -5.55 -4.66 -17.94
C LEU A 188 -4.47 -4.73 -19.03
N LYS A 189 -3.84 -5.89 -19.23
CA LYS A 189 -2.80 -6.10 -20.26
C LYS A 189 -3.15 -5.54 -21.64
N PRO A 190 -4.31 -5.87 -22.27
CA PRO A 190 -4.63 -5.36 -23.60
C PRO A 190 -4.89 -3.85 -23.60
N VAL A 191 -5.43 -3.31 -22.51
CA VAL A 191 -5.75 -1.88 -22.38
C VAL A 191 -4.46 -1.06 -22.19
N LEU A 192 -3.54 -1.51 -21.33
CA LEU A 192 -2.24 -0.87 -21.13
C LEU A 192 -1.37 -0.93 -22.39
N ALA A 193 -1.35 -2.06 -23.09
CA ALA A 193 -0.60 -2.19 -24.33
C ALA A 193 -1.06 -1.18 -25.40
N GLU A 194 -2.36 -0.88 -25.44
CA GLU A 194 -2.92 0.13 -26.33
C GLU A 194 -2.66 1.56 -25.84
N ALA A 195 -2.82 1.81 -24.54
CA ALA A 195 -2.54 3.11 -23.94
C ALA A 195 -1.07 3.53 -24.12
N LEU A 196 -0.13 2.59 -23.97
CA LEU A 196 1.30 2.84 -24.17
C LEU A 196 1.64 3.24 -25.61
N LYS A 197 0.90 2.75 -26.61
CA LYS A 197 1.08 3.17 -28.01
C LYS A 197 0.60 4.60 -28.24
N GLN A 198 -0.45 5.02 -27.55
CA GLN A 198 -1.04 6.36 -27.67
C GLN A 198 -0.32 7.40 -26.80
N GLY A 199 0.42 6.94 -25.79
CA GLY A 199 1.12 7.79 -24.81
C GLY A 199 0.29 7.98 -23.55
N LEU A 200 0.98 7.92 -22.40
CA LEU A 200 0.41 8.22 -21.09
C LEU A 200 0.61 9.72 -20.76
N PRO A 201 -0.23 10.32 -19.90
CA PRO A 201 -1.39 9.74 -19.20
C PRO A 201 -2.66 9.70 -20.05
N LEU A 202 -3.50 8.70 -19.85
CA LEU A 202 -4.65 8.40 -20.69
C LEU A 202 -5.86 7.88 -19.90
N LEU A 203 -7.06 8.34 -20.26
CA LEU A 203 -8.32 7.91 -19.68
C LEU A 203 -8.99 6.87 -20.59
N TYR A 204 -9.24 5.68 -20.04
CA TYR A 204 -9.99 4.61 -20.67
C TYR A 204 -11.41 4.58 -20.11
N ILE A 205 -12.42 4.66 -20.97
CA ILE A 205 -13.83 4.76 -20.59
C ILE A 205 -14.61 3.64 -21.26
N TYR A 206 -15.31 2.86 -20.45
CA TYR A 206 -16.14 1.75 -20.88
C TYR A 206 -17.55 1.91 -20.30
N ASP A 207 -18.55 2.04 -21.15
CA ASP A 207 -19.93 2.37 -20.76
C ASP A 207 -20.80 1.14 -20.44
N GLY A 208 -20.18 -0.05 -20.35
CA GLY A 208 -20.85 -1.33 -20.21
C GLY A 208 -21.37 -1.93 -21.52
N GLY A 209 -21.14 -1.26 -22.66
CA GLY A 209 -21.50 -1.73 -24.00
C GLY A 209 -20.39 -2.50 -24.71
N THR A 210 -20.35 -2.43 -26.04
CA THR A 210 -19.30 -3.07 -26.85
C THR A 210 -18.15 -2.14 -27.20
N LYS A 211 -18.24 -0.85 -26.83
CA LYS A 211 -17.27 0.17 -27.21
C LYS A 211 -16.53 0.69 -25.99
N ALA A 212 -15.24 0.87 -26.16
CA ALA A 212 -14.38 1.58 -25.23
C ALA A 212 -13.79 2.81 -25.90
N TYR A 213 -13.53 3.83 -25.11
CA TYR A 213 -13.03 5.11 -25.57
C TYR A 213 -11.72 5.44 -24.86
N PHE A 214 -10.74 5.87 -25.65
CA PHE A 214 -9.48 6.43 -25.17
C PHE A 214 -9.58 7.96 -25.26
N ARG A 215 -9.17 8.67 -24.20
CA ARG A 215 -9.15 10.13 -24.12
C ARG A 215 -7.88 10.58 -23.43
N LYS A 216 -7.41 11.78 -23.79
CA LYS A 216 -6.37 12.45 -22.98
C LYS A 216 -6.89 12.64 -21.56
N VAL A 217 -6.03 12.43 -20.58
CA VAL A 217 -6.35 12.74 -19.18
C VAL A 217 -6.64 14.24 -19.02
N PRO A 218 -7.69 14.61 -18.26
CA PRO A 218 -8.02 16.01 -18.00
C PRO A 218 -6.96 16.69 -17.13
N GLU A 219 -6.67 17.94 -17.43
CA GLU A 219 -5.67 18.74 -16.70
C GLU A 219 -6.27 19.41 -15.44
N SER A 220 -7.59 19.28 -15.23
CA SER A 220 -8.29 19.88 -14.09
C SER A 220 -9.58 19.14 -13.73
N ALA A 221 -10.08 19.36 -12.52
CA ALA A 221 -11.38 18.82 -12.08
C ALA A 221 -12.55 19.26 -12.96
N ASN A 222 -12.53 20.50 -13.48
CA ASN A 222 -13.60 20.99 -14.35
C ASN A 222 -13.60 20.30 -15.72
N GLU A 223 -12.42 20.02 -16.27
CA GLU A 223 -12.29 19.25 -17.51
C GLU A 223 -12.75 17.81 -17.30
N PHE A 224 -12.38 17.19 -16.17
CA PHE A 224 -12.87 15.85 -15.84
C PHE A 224 -14.39 15.80 -15.73
N ARG A 225 -15.01 16.74 -15.02
CA ARG A 225 -16.47 16.85 -14.94
C ARG A 225 -17.13 17.03 -16.31
N SER A 226 -16.47 17.73 -17.23
CA SER A 226 -16.96 17.91 -18.60
C SER A 226 -16.97 16.59 -19.36
N ILE A 227 -15.89 15.80 -19.25
CA ILE A 227 -15.84 14.44 -19.79
C ILE A 227 -16.95 13.58 -19.18
N LEU A 228 -17.12 13.59 -17.85
CA LEU A 228 -18.18 12.82 -17.18
C LEU A 228 -19.59 13.22 -17.65
N ALA A 229 -19.82 14.50 -17.95
CA ALA A 229 -21.10 14.96 -18.48
C ALA A 229 -21.38 14.44 -19.90
N GLU A 230 -20.35 14.21 -20.72
CA GLU A 230 -20.51 13.60 -22.05
C GLU A 230 -21.05 12.17 -21.96
N PHE A 231 -20.68 11.44 -20.91
CA PHE A 231 -21.15 10.08 -20.65
C PHE A 231 -22.42 10.02 -19.80
N GLY A 232 -23.06 11.17 -19.57
CA GLY A 232 -24.31 11.27 -18.81
C GLY A 232 -24.17 10.97 -17.32
N ILE A 233 -22.94 11.00 -16.78
CA ILE A 233 -22.67 10.80 -15.35
C ILE A 233 -23.01 12.07 -14.56
N LEU A 234 -22.72 13.23 -15.15
CA LEU A 234 -23.08 14.54 -14.63
C LEU A 234 -24.09 15.21 -15.56
N PRO A 235 -25.01 16.03 -15.02
CA PRO A 235 -25.83 16.88 -15.86
C PRO A 235 -24.91 17.78 -16.68
N LYS A 236 -25.15 17.84 -17.99
CA LYS A 236 -24.44 18.78 -18.87
C LYS A 236 -24.65 20.18 -18.30
N ALA A 237 -23.55 20.87 -17.95
CA ALA A 237 -23.63 22.21 -17.44
C ALA A 237 -24.47 23.03 -18.42
N ALA A 238 -25.62 23.53 -17.96
CA ALA A 238 -26.46 24.37 -18.79
C ALA A 238 -25.56 25.51 -19.30
N PRO A 239 -25.64 25.88 -20.60
CA PRO A 239 -24.91 27.04 -21.08
C PRO A 239 -25.24 28.16 -20.11
N ARG A 240 -24.21 28.76 -19.48
CA ARG A 240 -24.42 29.89 -18.58
C ARG A 240 -25.24 30.86 -19.39
N ARG A 241 -26.54 30.99 -19.06
CA ARG A 241 -27.31 32.13 -19.56
C ARG A 241 -26.49 33.30 -19.06
N LEU A 242 -25.90 34.03 -20.00
CA LEU A 242 -25.36 35.34 -19.73
C LEU A 242 -26.57 36.11 -19.21
N VAL A 243 -26.76 36.09 -17.90
CA VAL A 243 -27.67 37.02 -17.26
C VAL A 243 -27.08 38.36 -17.70
N PRO A 244 -27.84 39.18 -18.46
CA PRO A 244 -27.36 40.51 -18.78
C PRO A 244 -26.89 41.09 -17.46
N LEU A 245 -25.66 41.61 -17.43
CA LEU A 245 -25.17 42.36 -16.29
C LEU A 245 -26.16 43.51 -16.11
N VAL A 246 -27.20 43.29 -15.31
CA VAL A 246 -28.06 44.36 -14.84
C VAL A 246 -27.07 45.23 -14.09
N PRO A 247 -26.84 46.47 -14.54
CA PRO A 247 -25.92 47.37 -13.86
C PRO A 247 -26.33 47.34 -12.41
N ARG A 248 -25.46 46.80 -11.56
CA ARG A 248 -25.70 46.80 -10.13
C ARG A 248 -25.72 48.28 -9.81
N LEU A 249 -26.91 48.83 -9.56
CA LEU A 249 -27.05 50.19 -9.06
C LEU A 249 -26.24 50.19 -7.78
N VAL A 250 -25.00 50.71 -7.86
CA VAL A 250 -24.18 50.95 -6.70
C VAL A 250 -25.03 51.89 -5.87
N PRO A 251 -25.50 51.50 -4.68
CA PRO A 251 -26.21 52.43 -3.83
C PRO A 251 -25.28 53.62 -3.66
N VAL A 252 -25.73 54.79 -4.13
CA VAL A 252 -25.03 56.04 -3.88
C VAL A 252 -25.07 56.20 -2.37
N VAL A 253 -23.99 55.81 -1.70
CA VAL A 253 -23.85 56.02 -0.26
C VAL A 253 -23.77 57.55 -0.11
N PRO A 254 -24.76 58.19 0.54
CA PRO A 254 -24.68 59.61 0.80
C PRO A 254 -23.42 59.84 1.62
N ASN A 255 -22.54 60.72 1.14
CA ASN A 255 -21.36 61.11 1.88
C ASN A 255 -21.84 61.76 3.19
N CYS A 256 -21.69 61.07 4.33
CA CYS A 256 -22.09 61.56 5.65
C CYS A 256 -20.85 62.15 6.35
N PRO A 257 -20.56 63.46 6.21
CA PRO A 257 -19.35 64.08 6.77
C PRO A 257 -19.32 64.12 8.31
N SER A 258 -20.43 63.83 8.99
CA SER A 258 -20.54 63.91 10.46
C SER A 258 -20.66 62.56 11.19
N GLY A 259 -20.52 61.42 10.49
CA GLY A 259 -20.46 60.09 11.11
C GLY A 259 -21.76 59.57 11.75
N ARG A 260 -22.92 60.19 11.48
CA ARG A 260 -24.23 59.69 11.93
C ARG A 260 -25.24 59.74 10.79
N CYS A 261 -25.43 58.64 10.07
CA CYS A 261 -26.53 58.53 9.12
C CYS A 261 -27.76 57.94 9.86
N PRO A 262 -28.97 58.50 9.66
CA PRO A 262 -30.19 57.97 10.27
C PRO A 262 -30.54 56.59 9.68
N LEU A 263 -30.99 55.68 10.54
CA LEU A 263 -31.47 54.36 10.12
C LEU A 263 -32.79 54.52 9.35
N PRO A 264 -32.97 53.87 8.19
CA PRO A 264 -34.26 53.83 7.51
C PRO A 264 -35.22 52.95 8.29
N TRP A 265 -36.43 53.46 8.53
CA TRP A 265 -37.58 52.75 9.12
C TRP A 265 -38.31 51.92 8.06
#